data_AF-A0A2E5E7Y5-F1
#
_entry.id   AF-A0A2E5E7Y5-F1
#
_cell.length_a   1.000
_cell.length_b   1.000
_cell.length_c   1.000
_cell.angle_alpha   90.00
_cell.angle_beta   90.00
_cell.angle_gamma   90.00
#
_symmetry.space_group_name_H-M   'P 1'
#
loop_
_entity.id
_entity.type
_entity.pdbx_description
1 polymer ?
#
loop_
_entity_poly.entity_id
_entity_poly.type
_entity_poly.pdbx_seq_one_letter_code
_entity_poly.pdbx_strand_id
1 'polypeptide(L)'
;MKFPRWDRIYYFVYFALFFALASLAGLFVIPLVEVTDIATGDVYVTTISADAQWDIVWLSLIPVFISGSALWAVPKYEKPDNVAKINIWVSTFLLYVFIAMMIFVNGILFIPSAMFMTAAAVGSQVTRRERTIFAKTASETKSGKGVSKRRRNRG
;
A
#
# COMPACT_ATOMS: atom_id res chain seq x y z
N MET A 1 17.28 -12.48 -18.99
CA MET A 1 15.86 -12.70 -18.59
C MET A 1 15.21 -11.34 -18.36
N LYS A 2 14.11 -11.01 -19.05
CA LYS A 2 13.33 -9.79 -18.76
C LYS A 2 12.42 -10.11 -17.58
N PHE A 3 12.76 -9.65 -16.38
CA PHE A 3 11.85 -9.74 -15.25
C PHE A 3 10.55 -9.01 -15.60
N PRO A 4 9.38 -9.65 -15.46
CA PRO A 4 8.12 -8.97 -15.69
C PRO A 4 8.04 -7.82 -14.67
N ARG A 5 7.94 -6.59 -15.18
CA ARG A 5 7.87 -5.40 -14.33
C ARG A 5 6.48 -5.35 -13.71
N TRP A 6 6.37 -5.64 -12.42
CA TRP A 6 5.11 -5.45 -11.70
C TRP A 6 4.75 -3.97 -11.64
N ASP A 7 3.46 -3.71 -11.45
CA ASP A 7 3.01 -2.35 -11.21
C ASP A 7 3.61 -1.79 -9.92
N ARG A 8 3.95 -0.48 -9.90
CA ARG A 8 4.52 0.18 -8.71
C ARG A 8 3.60 0.09 -7.50
N ILE A 9 2.28 0.15 -7.72
CA ILE A 9 1.29 0.04 -6.64
C ILE A 9 1.33 -1.38 -6.08
N TYR A 10 1.43 -2.39 -6.93
CA TYR A 10 1.61 -3.78 -6.51
C TYR A 10 2.88 -3.96 -5.66
N TYR A 11 4.01 -3.36 -6.06
CA TYR A 11 5.24 -3.37 -5.25
C TYR A 11 5.03 -2.77 -3.86
N PHE A 12 4.37 -1.62 -3.76
CA PHE A 12 4.13 -0.98 -2.47
C PHE A 12 3.25 -1.84 -1.55
N VAL A 13 2.18 -2.42 -2.07
CA VAL A 13 1.32 -3.31 -1.27
C VAL A 13 2.05 -4.61 -0.89
N TYR A 14 2.88 -5.14 -1.79
CA TYR A 14 3.73 -6.30 -1.49
C TYR A 14 4.72 -6.02 -0.36
N PHE A 15 5.42 -4.87 -0.40
CA PHE A 15 6.33 -4.48 0.67
C PHE A 15 5.57 -4.21 1.97
N ALA A 16 4.37 -3.63 1.92
CA ALA A 16 3.55 -3.47 3.12
C ALA A 16 3.24 -4.83 3.79
N LEU A 17 2.88 -5.85 3.02
CA LEU A 17 2.67 -7.20 3.54
C LEU A 17 3.98 -7.81 4.09
N PHE A 18 5.09 -7.67 3.35
CA PHE A 18 6.40 -8.16 3.80
C PHE A 18 6.78 -7.54 5.15
N PHE A 19 6.64 -6.23 5.31
CA PHE A 19 6.90 -5.57 6.59
C PHE A 19 5.91 -5.98 7.67
N ALA A 20 4.62 -6.16 7.37
CA ALA A 20 3.66 -6.65 8.36
C ALA A 20 4.03 -8.05 8.88
N LEU A 21 4.48 -8.95 7.99
CA LEU A 21 4.99 -10.27 8.37
C LEU A 21 6.29 -10.19 9.17
N ALA A 22 7.21 -9.32 8.76
CA ALA A 22 8.45 -9.08 9.49
C ALA A 22 8.18 -8.51 10.90
N SER A 23 7.20 -7.62 11.05
CA SER A 23 6.76 -7.08 12.33
C SER A 23 6.12 -8.15 13.21
N LEU A 24 5.29 -9.03 12.64
CA LEU A 24 4.74 -10.18 13.35
C LEU A 24 5.85 -11.12 13.84
N ALA A 25 6.83 -11.44 12.98
CA ALA A 25 7.99 -12.23 13.37
C ALA A 25 8.84 -11.51 14.44
N GLY A 26 8.95 -10.18 14.34
CA GLY A 26 9.64 -9.32 15.28
C GLY A 26 9.11 -9.40 16.70
N LEU A 27 7.81 -9.69 16.89
CA LEU A 27 7.22 -9.89 18.22
C LEU A 27 7.85 -11.04 19.02
N PHE A 28 8.44 -12.02 18.34
CA PHE A 28 9.09 -13.16 18.99
C PHE A 28 10.57 -12.91 19.29
N VAL A 29 11.16 -11.85 18.72
CA VAL A 29 12.59 -11.55 18.83
C VAL A 29 12.84 -10.29 19.64
N ILE A 30 11.96 -9.29 19.53
CA ILE A 30 12.11 -8.00 20.18
C ILE A 30 11.30 -8.02 21.49
N PRO A 31 11.93 -7.87 22.66
CA PRO A 31 11.21 -7.75 23.92
C PRO A 31 10.53 -6.37 23.96
N LEU A 32 9.22 -6.36 23.66
CA LEU A 32 8.38 -5.15 23.59
C LEU A 32 7.29 -5.10 24.67
N VAL A 33 7.12 -6.18 25.45
CA VAL A 33 6.11 -6.24 26.50
C VAL A 33 6.76 -5.84 27.82
N GLU A 34 6.36 -4.68 28.33
CA GLU A 34 6.64 -4.27 29.71
C GLU A 34 5.64 -4.97 30.64
N VAL A 35 6.10 -5.96 31.40
CA VAL A 35 5.31 -6.60 32.46
C VAL A 35 5.59 -5.83 33.75
N THR A 36 4.54 -5.26 34.34
CA THR A 36 4.61 -4.63 35.66
C THR A 36 4.17 -5.67 36.68
N ASP A 37 5.09 -6.14 37.52
CA ASP A 37 4.74 -7.08 38.59
C ASP A 37 3.97 -6.32 39.68
N ILE A 38 2.69 -6.62 39.85
CA ILE A 38 1.78 -5.92 40.76
C ILE A 38 2.18 -6.15 42.24
N ALA A 39 2.95 -7.22 42.51
CA ALA A 39 3.37 -7.57 43.87
C ALA A 39 4.65 -6.84 44.34
N THR A 40 5.54 -6.47 43.42
CA THR A 40 6.88 -5.91 43.70
C THR A 40 7.10 -4.53 43.09
N GLY A 41 6.30 -4.13 42.09
CA GLY A 41 6.44 -2.87 41.37
C GLY A 41 7.57 -2.85 40.34
N ASP A 42 8.21 -4.01 40.08
CA ASP A 42 9.30 -4.12 39.13
C ASP A 42 8.77 -4.23 37.69
N VAL A 43 9.41 -3.50 36.77
CA VAL A 43 9.12 -3.51 35.34
C VAL A 43 10.12 -4.42 34.65
N TYR A 44 9.65 -5.56 34.13
CA TYR A 44 10.48 -6.48 33.34
C TYR A 44 10.05 -6.42 31.88
N VAL A 45 11.02 -6.18 30.99
CA VAL A 45 10.80 -6.25 29.54
C VAL A 45 11.01 -7.69 29.10
N THR A 46 9.94 -8.40 28.77
CA THR A 46 10.00 -9.80 28.35
C THR A 46 9.47 -9.98 26.92
N THR A 47 9.94 -11.05 26.27
CA THR A 47 9.41 -11.49 24.97
C THR A 47 8.08 -12.20 25.17
N ILE A 48 7.13 -12.05 24.23
CA ILE A 48 5.76 -12.62 24.31
C ILE A 48 5.74 -14.13 24.60
N SER A 49 6.73 -14.88 24.13
CA SER A 49 6.85 -16.32 24.38
C SER A 49 7.09 -16.68 25.85
N ALA A 50 7.64 -15.75 26.65
CA ALA A 50 7.92 -15.95 28.06
C ALA A 50 6.70 -15.64 28.95
N ASP A 51 5.79 -14.77 28.47
CA ASP A 51 4.62 -14.29 29.23
C ASP A 51 3.29 -14.93 28.78
N ALA A 52 3.32 -15.82 27.77
CA ALA A 52 2.15 -16.51 27.22
C ALA A 52 0.99 -15.59 26.76
N GLN A 53 1.30 -14.33 26.43
CA GLN A 53 0.32 -13.32 26.03
C GLN A 53 -0.09 -13.47 24.55
N TRP A 54 -0.68 -14.61 24.23
CA TRP A 54 -1.05 -15.02 22.86
C TRP A 54 -2.08 -14.09 22.20
N ASP A 55 -2.89 -13.38 22.99
CA ASP A 55 -3.87 -12.41 22.49
C ASP A 55 -3.23 -11.31 21.64
N ILE A 56 -2.01 -10.87 22.00
CA ILE A 56 -1.26 -9.88 21.23
C ILE A 56 -0.86 -10.45 19.87
N VAL A 57 -0.49 -11.74 19.80
CA VAL A 57 -0.16 -12.41 18.55
C VAL A 57 -1.38 -12.48 17.63
N TRP A 58 -2.53 -12.88 18.17
CA TRP A 58 -3.79 -12.93 17.42
C TRP A 58 -4.20 -11.56 16.89
N LEU A 59 -4.12 -10.52 17.71
CA LEU A 59 -4.38 -9.14 17.29
C LEU A 59 -3.39 -8.67 16.22
N SER A 60 -2.13 -9.08 16.31
CA SER A 60 -1.07 -8.70 15.36
C SER A 60 -1.17 -9.38 14.00
N LEU A 61 -2.04 -10.38 13.85
CA LEU A 61 -2.39 -10.93 12.54
C LEU A 61 -3.29 -9.97 11.75
N ILE A 62 -4.00 -9.05 12.40
CA ILE A 62 -4.94 -8.12 11.75
C ILE A 62 -4.25 -7.30 10.65
N PRO A 63 -3.11 -6.61 10.89
CA PRO A 63 -2.36 -5.91 9.83
C PRO A 63 -1.90 -6.82 8.68
N VAL A 64 -1.57 -8.07 8.97
CA VAL A 64 -1.15 -9.06 7.96
C VAL A 64 -2.33 -9.42 7.07
N PHE A 65 -3.51 -9.68 7.64
CA PHE A 65 -4.72 -9.96 6.85
C PHE A 65 -5.18 -8.74 6.06
N ILE A 66 -5.12 -7.54 6.64
CA ILE A 66 -5.45 -6.29 5.94
C ILE A 66 -4.51 -6.11 4.73
N SER A 67 -3.20 -6.20 4.93
CA SER A 67 -2.24 -6.04 3.84
C SER A 67 -2.31 -7.17 2.80
N GLY A 68 -2.58 -8.40 3.22
CA GLY A 68 -2.77 -9.55 2.33
C GLY A 68 -4.04 -9.42 1.47
N SER A 69 -5.15 -8.99 2.05
CA SER A 69 -6.40 -8.76 1.30
C SER A 69 -6.27 -7.62 0.29
N ALA A 70 -5.55 -6.55 0.65
CA ALA A 70 -5.21 -5.49 -0.30
C ALA A 70 -4.33 -6.00 -1.44
N LEU A 71 -3.31 -6.83 -1.14
CA LEU A 71 -2.44 -7.40 -2.17
C LEU A 71 -3.21 -8.28 -3.16
N TRP A 72 -4.21 -9.02 -2.67
CA TRP A 72 -5.05 -9.86 -3.50
C TRP A 72 -5.96 -9.04 -4.43
N ALA A 73 -6.49 -7.91 -3.95
CA ALA A 73 -7.34 -7.04 -4.76
C ALA A 73 -6.59 -6.24 -5.83
N VAL A 74 -5.25 -6.08 -5.70
CA VAL A 74 -4.46 -5.27 -6.63
C VAL A 74 -3.90 -6.14 -7.77
N PRO A 75 -4.17 -5.79 -9.05
CA PRO A 75 -3.62 -6.54 -10.17
C PRO A 75 -2.09 -6.38 -10.26
N LYS A 76 -1.41 -7.47 -10.64
CA LYS A 76 0.07 -7.53 -10.69
C LYS A 76 0.69 -6.66 -11.80
N TYR A 77 -0.01 -6.54 -12.93
CA TYR A 77 0.55 -5.96 -14.17
C TYR A 77 -0.25 -4.76 -14.70
N GLU A 78 -1.43 -4.52 -14.15
CA GLU A 78 -2.37 -3.52 -14.65
C GLU A 78 -2.57 -2.39 -13.65
N LYS A 79 -3.23 -1.32 -14.10
CA LYS A 79 -3.63 -0.24 -13.20
C LYS A 79 -4.76 -0.76 -12.30
N PRO A 80 -4.79 -0.40 -11.00
CA PRO A 80 -5.87 -0.81 -10.12
C PRO A 80 -7.19 -0.18 -10.56
N ASP A 81 -8.24 -1.00 -10.61
CA ASP A 81 -9.62 -0.57 -10.81
C ASP A 81 -10.13 0.25 -9.62
N ASN A 82 -11.28 0.91 -9.77
CA ASN A 82 -11.87 1.73 -8.70
C ASN A 82 -12.12 0.92 -7.42
N VAL A 83 -12.50 -0.36 -7.53
CA VAL A 83 -12.69 -1.26 -6.38
C VAL A 83 -11.36 -1.52 -5.67
N ALA A 84 -10.29 -1.79 -6.42
CA ALA A 84 -8.95 -2.00 -5.86
C ALA A 84 -8.43 -0.73 -5.16
N LYS A 85 -8.67 0.46 -5.72
CA LYS A 85 -8.33 1.75 -5.08
C LYS A 85 -9.04 1.93 -3.74
N ILE A 86 -10.35 1.66 -3.70
CA ILE A 86 -11.14 1.73 -2.47
C ILE A 86 -10.58 0.74 -1.45
N ASN A 87 -10.27 -0.50 -1.87
CA ASN A 87 -9.73 -1.49 -0.96
C ASN A 87 -8.35 -1.08 -0.38
N ILE A 88 -7.44 -0.56 -1.20
CA ILE A 88 -6.15 -0.03 -0.72
C ILE A 88 -6.40 1.09 0.30
N TRP A 89 -7.32 2.01 0.02
CA TRP A 89 -7.59 3.15 0.89
C TRP A 89 -8.20 2.73 2.24
N VAL A 90 -9.22 1.87 2.21
CA VAL A 90 -9.84 1.31 3.42
C VAL A 90 -8.83 0.50 4.22
N SER A 91 -8.02 -0.32 3.56
CA SER A 91 -6.96 -1.09 4.21
C SER A 91 -5.91 -0.20 4.86
N THR A 92 -5.53 0.89 4.20
CA THR A 92 -4.61 1.88 4.77
C THR A 92 -5.20 2.52 6.02
N PHE A 93 -6.48 2.94 5.97
CA PHE A 93 -7.18 3.51 7.11
C PHE A 93 -7.25 2.54 8.30
N LEU A 94 -7.66 1.29 8.07
CA LEU A 94 -7.73 0.26 9.12
C LEU A 94 -6.38 -0.02 9.76
N LEU A 95 -5.30 0.00 8.97
CA LEU A 95 -3.96 -0.22 9.47
C LEU A 95 -3.48 0.94 10.37
N TYR A 96 -3.84 2.19 10.06
CA TYR A 96 -3.61 3.33 10.97
C TYR A 96 -4.43 3.23 12.26
N VAL A 97 -5.71 2.83 12.17
CA VAL A 97 -6.55 2.61 13.36
C VAL A 97 -5.92 1.56 14.26
N PHE A 98 -5.46 0.44 13.70
CA PHE A 98 -4.74 -0.59 14.45
C PHE A 98 -3.50 -0.03 15.14
N ILE A 99 -2.65 0.70 14.42
CA ILE A 99 -1.42 1.28 14.99
C ILE A 99 -1.74 2.23 16.14
N ALA A 100 -2.75 3.09 15.98
CA ALA A 100 -3.15 4.04 17.01
C ALA A 100 -3.67 3.32 18.27
N MET A 101 -4.48 2.26 18.10
CA MET A 101 -4.99 1.48 19.23
C MET A 101 -3.89 0.68 19.95
N MET A 102 -2.90 0.16 19.22
CA MET A 102 -1.85 -0.70 19.76
C MET A 102 -0.53 0.03 20.01
N ILE A 103 -0.51 1.37 19.97
CA ILE A 103 0.74 2.15 19.97
C ILE A 103 1.60 1.92 21.22
N PHE A 104 0.97 1.69 22.37
CA PHE A 104 1.63 1.42 23.65
C PHE A 104 2.11 -0.02 23.82
N VAL A 105 1.76 -0.92 22.90
CA VAL A 105 2.10 -2.35 22.99
C VAL A 105 3.07 -2.71 21.88
N ASN A 106 2.60 -2.69 20.63
CA ASN A 106 3.39 -3.16 19.50
C ASN A 106 3.03 -2.49 18.16
N GLY A 107 2.11 -1.53 18.17
CA GLY A 107 1.66 -0.81 16.97
C GLY A 107 2.81 -0.12 16.24
N ILE A 108 3.87 0.29 16.97
CA ILE A 108 5.05 0.95 16.39
C ILE A 108 5.78 0.08 15.37
N LEU A 109 5.76 -1.26 15.55
CA LEU A 109 6.39 -2.19 14.62
C LEU A 109 5.73 -2.16 13.24
N PHE A 110 4.45 -1.80 13.16
CA PHE A 110 3.69 -1.84 11.91
C PHE A 110 3.76 -0.52 11.11
N ILE A 111 4.45 0.51 11.63
CA ILE A 111 4.63 1.80 10.95
C ILE A 111 5.21 1.65 9.54
N PRO A 112 6.29 0.86 9.29
CA PRO A 112 6.81 0.68 7.94
C PRO A 112 5.75 0.13 6.97
N SER A 113 4.92 -0.82 7.42
CA SER A 113 3.81 -1.35 6.63
C SER A 113 2.79 -0.26 6.28
N ALA A 114 2.44 0.61 7.23
CA ALA A 114 1.57 1.76 7.00
C ALA A 114 2.13 2.76 5.99
N MET A 115 3.42 3.04 6.04
CA MET A 115 4.06 3.95 5.10
C MET A 115 3.95 3.44 3.66
N PHE A 116 4.20 2.14 3.43
CA PHE A 116 4.06 1.53 2.12
C PHE A 116 2.62 1.47 1.64
N MET A 117 1.67 1.15 2.53
CA MET A 117 0.23 1.24 2.22
C MET A 117 -0.20 2.65 1.84
N THR A 118 0.30 3.66 2.55
CA THR A 118 0.03 5.06 2.25
C THR A 118 0.57 5.45 0.87
N ALA A 119 1.79 5.03 0.53
CA ALA A 119 2.36 5.23 -0.80
C ALA A 119 1.52 4.56 -1.89
N ALA A 120 1.00 3.36 -1.64
CA ALA A 120 0.08 2.68 -2.55
C ALA A 120 -1.25 3.44 -2.70
N ALA A 121 -1.86 3.88 -1.60
CA ALA A 121 -3.12 4.61 -1.58
C ALA A 121 -3.02 5.93 -2.36
N VAL A 122 -2.03 6.76 -2.03
CA VAL A 122 -1.79 8.03 -2.72
C VAL A 122 -1.38 7.79 -4.18
N GLY A 123 -0.51 6.81 -4.43
CA GLY A 123 -0.08 6.45 -5.79
C GLY A 123 -1.21 5.95 -6.68
N SER A 124 -2.26 5.36 -6.11
CA SER A 124 -3.44 4.88 -6.82
C SER A 124 -4.43 5.99 -7.22
N GLN A 125 -4.39 7.12 -6.51
CA GLN A 125 -5.23 8.31 -6.76
C GLN A 125 -4.67 9.17 -7.89
N VAL A 126 -3.35 9.19 -8.06
CA VAL A 126 -2.72 9.97 -9.13
C VAL A 126 -3.07 9.35 -10.48
N THR A 127 -3.96 10.03 -11.22
CA THR A 127 -4.23 9.71 -12.62
C THR A 127 -2.91 9.67 -13.37
N ARG A 128 -2.51 8.48 -13.82
CA ARG A 128 -1.36 8.33 -14.69
C ARG A 128 -1.68 9.09 -15.97
N ARG A 129 -1.15 10.32 -16.11
CA ARG A 129 -0.93 10.90 -17.43
C ARG A 129 -0.09 9.86 -18.17
N GLU A 130 -0.70 9.19 -19.13
CA GLU A 130 0.08 8.56 -20.18
C GLU A 130 1.02 9.64 -20.68
N ARG A 131 2.33 9.44 -20.48
CA ARG A 131 3.29 10.20 -21.26
C ARG A 131 3.06 9.76 -22.69
N THR A 132 2.15 10.43 -23.40
CA THR A 132 2.12 10.54 -24.86
C THR A 132 3.32 11.36 -25.36
N ILE A 133 4.47 11.17 -24.72
CA ILE A 133 5.73 11.82 -25.05
C ILE A 133 6.54 10.68 -25.67
N PHE A 134 6.75 10.76 -26.99
CA PHE A 134 7.41 9.79 -27.88
C PHE A 134 6.53 8.70 -28.50
N ALA A 135 5.58 9.13 -29.36
CA ALA A 135 5.48 8.69 -30.78
C ALA A 135 4.14 9.13 -31.40
N LYS A 136 3.89 10.44 -31.47
CA LYS A 136 3.15 10.99 -32.61
C LYS A 136 3.95 12.17 -33.12
N THR A 137 5.12 11.84 -33.67
CA THR A 137 5.95 12.79 -34.40
C THR A 137 5.09 13.43 -35.47
N ALA A 138 5.12 14.75 -35.49
CA ALA A 138 4.50 15.60 -36.49
C ALA A 138 5.07 15.28 -37.88
N SER A 139 4.49 14.30 -38.58
CA SER A 139 4.81 14.02 -39.99
C SER A 139 3.57 13.81 -40.87
N GLU A 140 2.40 14.27 -40.44
CA GLU A 140 1.28 14.55 -41.35
C GLU A 140 1.00 16.04 -41.34
N THR A 141 1.99 16.82 -41.77
CA THR A 141 1.76 18.21 -42.16
C THR A 141 2.58 18.47 -43.41
N LYS A 142 1.86 18.53 -44.54
CA LYS A 142 2.22 19.00 -45.89
C LYS A 142 2.40 17.92 -46.97
N SER A 143 1.29 17.61 -47.64
CA SER A 143 1.18 17.52 -49.11
C SER A 143 -0.29 17.30 -49.46
N GLY A 144 -1.04 18.13 -50.18
CA GLY A 144 -0.81 19.40 -50.85
C GLY A 144 -2.12 19.87 -51.48
N LYS A 145 -2.11 21.12 -51.98
CA LYS A 145 -3.00 21.70 -53.01
C LYS A 145 -4.51 21.78 -52.72
N GLY A 146 -5.03 23.01 -52.72
CA GLY A 146 -6.43 23.21 -53.12
C GLY A 146 -7.11 24.47 -52.60
N VAL A 147 -6.72 25.62 -53.12
CA VAL A 147 -7.53 26.84 -53.09
C VAL A 147 -8.92 26.55 -53.68
N SER A 148 -10.01 26.80 -52.94
CA SER A 148 -11.33 27.05 -53.54
C SER A 148 -12.31 27.71 -52.58
N LYS A 149 -12.38 29.04 -52.69
CA LYS A 149 -13.54 29.95 -52.65
C LYS A 149 -14.84 29.51 -51.94
N ARG A 150 -15.24 30.38 -50.99
CA ARG A 150 -16.59 30.95 -50.82
C ARG A 150 -17.65 30.42 -51.80
N ARG A 151 -18.74 29.85 -51.26
CA ARG A 151 -20.09 30.18 -51.75
C ARG A 151 -21.16 30.00 -50.68
N ARG A 152 -21.65 31.16 -50.25
CA ARG A 152 -22.97 31.44 -49.69
C ARG A 152 -24.00 31.12 -50.78
N ASN A 153 -24.95 30.22 -50.56
CA ASN A 153 -26.34 30.47 -50.97
C ASN A 153 -27.37 29.51 -50.34
N ARG A 154 -28.57 30.06 -50.28
CA ARG A 154 -29.85 29.59 -49.74
C ARG A 154 -30.32 28.22 -50.25
N GLY A 155 -31.05 27.53 -49.38
CA GLY A 155 -32.12 26.58 -49.68
C GLY A 155 -33.16 26.76 -48.59
#